data_AF-A0A251T592-F1
#
_entry.id   AF-A0A251T592-F1
#
_cell.length_a   1.000
_cell.length_b   1.000
_cell.length_c   1.000
_cell.angle_alpha   90.00
_cell.angle_beta   90.00
_cell.angle_gamma   90.00
#
_symmetry.space_group_name_H-M   'P 1'
#
loop_
_entity.id
_entity.type
_entity.pdbx_description
1 polymer ?
#
loop_
_entity_poly.entity_id
_entity_poly.type
_entity_poly.pdbx_seq_one_letter_code
_entity_poly.pdbx_strand_id
1 'polypeptide(L)'
;MGGDYPSKPMTLYATIWDASEWATNGGKYKVNYKYAPYIAEFSNFVLHGCTADPLTLLKCDDASNANVIPKGITTSQRAKMEGFRKKHMQYSYCYDKIRYKTPPSECVINLKEAERLKKFDPVTFGGGRGHHHGKRHCRAVAI
;
A
#
# COMPACT_ATOMS: atom_id res chain seq x y z
N MET A 1 8.36 19.41 7.69
CA MET A 1 8.62 17.95 7.70
C MET A 1 8.39 17.49 9.13
N GLY A 2 7.28 16.83 9.42
CA GLY A 2 6.85 16.53 10.79
C GLY A 2 5.93 15.30 10.85
N GLY A 3 6.25 14.27 10.07
CA GLY A 3 5.57 12.98 10.13
C GLY A 3 6.45 11.97 10.85
N ASP A 4 5.83 11.02 11.55
CA ASP A 4 6.53 9.91 12.20
C ASP A 4 7.24 9.06 11.13
N TYR A 5 8.54 8.89 11.29
CA TYR A 5 9.37 8.03 10.44
C TYR A 5 9.95 6.89 11.28
N PRO A 6 9.99 5.63 10.76
CA PRO A 6 10.54 4.50 11.51
C PRO A 6 11.98 4.77 11.97
N SER A 7 12.15 4.94 13.29
CA SER A 7 13.43 5.30 13.93
C SER A 7 13.87 4.32 15.01
N LYS A 8 13.06 3.31 15.31
CA LYS A 8 13.36 2.25 16.28
C LYS A 8 13.99 1.04 15.58
N PRO A 9 14.85 0.28 16.27
CA PRO A 9 15.33 -1.00 15.76
C PRO A 9 14.18 -1.93 15.35
N MET A 10 14.38 -2.71 14.29
CA MET A 10 13.38 -3.63 13.74
C MET A 10 13.95 -5.03 13.57
N THR A 11 13.07 -6.02 13.56
CA THR A 11 13.40 -7.43 13.31
C THR A 11 12.67 -7.91 12.07
N LEU A 12 13.30 -8.79 11.29
CA LEU A 12 12.71 -9.40 10.10
C LEU A 12 11.84 -10.60 10.47
N TYR A 13 10.64 -10.68 9.89
CA TYR A 13 9.71 -11.79 10.04
C TYR A 13 9.26 -12.29 8.66
N ALA A 14 9.13 -13.61 8.50
CA ALA A 14 8.53 -14.25 7.33
C ALA A 14 7.46 -15.23 7.81
N THR A 15 6.22 -15.06 7.36
CA THR A 15 5.08 -15.87 7.81
C THR A 15 4.14 -16.18 6.66
N ILE A 16 3.54 -17.37 6.70
CA ILE A 16 2.36 -17.74 5.91
C ILE A 16 1.20 -17.91 6.90
N TRP A 17 0.09 -17.22 6.68
CA TRP A 17 -1.03 -17.20 7.62
C TRP A 17 -2.37 -16.95 6.89
N ASP A 18 -3.47 -17.30 7.55
CA ASP A 18 -4.82 -17.10 7.01
C ASP A 18 -5.32 -15.68 7.27
N ALA A 19 -5.42 -14.90 6.19
CA ALA A 19 -5.95 -13.53 6.17
C ALA A 19 -7.30 -13.43 5.44
N SER A 20 -8.14 -14.47 5.53
CA SER A 20 -9.43 -14.60 4.81
C SER A 20 -10.39 -13.42 4.99
N GLU A 21 -10.28 -12.67 6.08
CA GLU A 21 -11.15 -11.52 6.33
C GLU A 21 -10.86 -10.32 5.41
N TRP A 22 -9.71 -10.27 4.73
CA TRP A 22 -9.36 -9.11 3.89
C TRP A 22 -8.50 -9.39 2.66
N ALA A 23 -7.71 -10.47 2.61
CA ALA A 23 -6.64 -10.63 1.63
C ALA A 23 -7.13 -10.74 0.16
N THR A 24 -8.19 -11.50 -0.11
CA THR A 24 -8.66 -11.74 -1.48
C THR A 24 -9.99 -11.04 -1.73
N ASN A 25 -9.94 -10.02 -2.59
CA ASN A 25 -11.10 -9.20 -2.96
C ASN A 25 -11.83 -8.62 -1.73
N GLY A 26 -11.06 -8.06 -0.78
CA GLY A 26 -11.60 -7.48 0.45
C GLY A 26 -12.24 -8.50 1.39
N GLY A 27 -11.81 -9.77 1.33
CA GLY A 27 -12.34 -10.86 2.15
C GLY A 27 -13.53 -11.61 1.55
N LYS A 28 -13.94 -11.27 0.31
CA LYS A 28 -15.04 -11.96 -0.39
C LYS A 28 -14.73 -13.44 -0.63
N TYR A 29 -13.48 -13.77 -0.91
CA TYR A 29 -13.06 -15.15 -1.15
C TYR A 29 -12.14 -15.61 -0.01
N LYS A 30 -12.63 -16.55 0.79
CA LYS A 30 -11.91 -17.11 1.93
C LYS A 30 -11.07 -18.32 1.52
N VAL A 31 -10.08 -18.65 2.34
CA VAL A 31 -9.24 -19.83 2.16
C VAL A 31 -10.11 -21.10 2.11
N ASN A 32 -9.77 -22.01 1.21
CA ASN A 32 -10.44 -23.30 1.11
C ASN A 32 -9.46 -24.43 1.45
N TYR A 33 -9.42 -24.80 2.73
CA TYR A 33 -8.49 -25.79 3.28
C TYR A 33 -8.52 -27.18 2.63
N LYS A 34 -9.49 -27.48 1.75
CA LYS A 34 -9.43 -28.68 0.90
C LYS A 34 -8.23 -28.68 -0.04
N TYR A 35 -7.69 -27.51 -0.37
CA TYR A 35 -6.49 -27.37 -1.21
C TYR A 35 -5.18 -27.32 -0.40
N ALA A 36 -5.22 -27.59 0.90
CA ALA A 36 -4.02 -27.68 1.72
C ALA A 36 -3.14 -28.88 1.29
N PRO A 37 -1.82 -28.82 1.54
CA PRO A 37 -1.08 -27.76 2.24
C PRO A 37 -0.79 -26.53 1.37
N TYR A 38 -0.78 -25.35 2.01
CA TYR A 38 -0.28 -24.11 1.40
C TYR A 38 1.19 -23.95 1.79
N ILE A 39 2.09 -24.01 0.80
CA ILE A 39 3.54 -24.03 1.02
C ILE A 39 4.15 -22.75 0.46
N ALA A 40 4.99 -22.08 1.26
CA ALA A 40 5.84 -20.97 0.84
C ALA A 40 7.30 -21.35 1.09
N GLU A 41 8.12 -21.31 0.04
CA GLU A 41 9.55 -21.62 0.12
C GLU A 41 10.37 -20.33 0.06
N PHE A 42 11.33 -20.21 0.97
CA PHE A 42 12.21 -19.05 1.07
C PHE A 42 13.66 -19.53 1.02
N SER A 43 14.50 -18.85 0.24
CA SER A 43 15.91 -19.21 0.04
C SER A 43 16.74 -17.96 -0.26
N ASN A 44 18.07 -18.08 -0.26
CA ASN A 44 19.00 -17.01 -0.63
C ASN A 44 18.80 -15.72 0.20
N PHE A 45 18.68 -15.85 1.51
CA PHE A 45 18.54 -14.68 2.40
C PHE A 45 19.80 -13.81 2.35
N VAL A 46 19.63 -12.55 1.97
CA VAL A 46 20.68 -11.54 1.97
C VAL A 46 20.33 -10.48 3.03
N LEU A 47 21.15 -10.38 4.08
CA LEU A 47 20.96 -9.44 5.17
C LEU A 47 22.09 -8.41 5.17
N HIS A 48 21.79 -7.22 4.67
CA HIS A 48 22.65 -6.04 4.77
C HIS A 48 21.97 -5.02 5.66
N GLY A 49 22.57 -4.75 6.81
CA GLY A 49 22.03 -3.80 7.77
C GLY A 49 23.00 -3.59 8.93
N CYS A 50 22.67 -2.62 9.77
CA CYS A 50 23.37 -2.38 11.03
C CYS A 50 22.61 -3.10 12.15
N THR A 51 23.33 -3.93 12.91
CA THR A 51 22.76 -4.62 14.07
C THR A 51 22.62 -3.64 15.22
N ALA A 52 21.41 -3.49 15.76
CA ALA A 52 21.20 -2.75 17.00
C ALA A 52 21.45 -3.69 18.18
N ASP A 53 22.50 -3.44 18.95
CA ASP A 53 22.71 -4.09 20.24
C ASP A 53 21.90 -3.33 21.32
N PRO A 54 21.07 -3.99 22.13
CA PRO A 54 20.38 -3.34 23.25
C PRO A 54 21.32 -2.77 24.31
N LEU A 55 22.55 -3.30 24.43
CA LEU A 55 23.51 -2.94 25.48
C LEU A 55 24.47 -1.84 25.04
N THR A 56 24.86 -1.83 23.77
CA THR A 56 25.64 -0.75 23.17
C THR A 56 24.72 0.04 22.25
N LEU A 57 24.45 1.31 22.58
CA LEU A 57 23.80 2.30 21.70
C LEU A 57 24.74 2.62 20.50
N LEU A 58 25.20 1.59 19.79
CA LEU A 58 25.94 1.70 18.54
C LEU A 58 25.01 2.40 17.56
N LYS A 59 25.28 3.69 17.38
CA LYS A 59 24.67 4.47 16.33
C LYS A 59 25.13 3.83 15.02
N CYS A 60 24.18 3.48 14.18
CA CYS A 60 24.47 3.06 12.80
C CYS A 60 25.13 4.16 11.95
N ASP A 61 25.46 5.31 12.56
CA ASP A 61 26.23 6.42 12.03
C ASP A 61 27.70 6.05 11.76
N ASP A 62 28.30 5.12 12.53
CA ASP A 62 29.72 4.72 12.38
C ASP A 62 29.94 3.60 11.35
N ALA A 63 28.90 3.23 10.61
CA ALA A 63 29.08 2.35 9.48
C ALA A 63 29.95 3.08 8.45
N SER A 64 31.19 2.63 8.28
CA SER A 64 32.07 2.86 7.12
C SER A 64 31.39 2.57 5.75
N ASN A 65 30.12 2.18 5.78
CA ASN A 65 29.18 1.93 4.70
C ASN A 65 28.19 3.09 4.45
N ALA A 66 28.43 4.32 4.92
CA ALA A 66 27.59 5.48 4.58
C ALA A 66 27.47 5.70 3.05
N ASN A 67 28.40 5.18 2.26
CA ASN A 67 28.35 5.15 0.79
C ASN A 67 27.38 4.09 0.21
N VAL A 68 26.85 3.18 1.03
CA VAL A 68 26.01 2.04 0.61
C VAL A 68 24.51 2.37 0.66
N ILE A 69 24.08 3.32 1.49
CA ILE A 69 22.66 3.72 1.57
C ILE A 69 22.40 4.81 0.52
N PRO A 70 21.69 4.52 -0.58
CA PRO A 70 21.42 5.52 -1.59
C PRO A 70 20.55 6.62 -0.98
N LYS A 71 21.01 7.87 -1.03
CA LYS A 71 20.24 9.05 -0.59
C LYS A 71 18.99 9.32 -1.45
N GLY A 72 18.83 8.56 -2.54
CA GLY A 72 17.71 8.63 -3.45
C GLY A 72 17.85 7.62 -4.58
N ILE A 73 16.90 7.67 -5.50
CA ILE A 73 16.90 6.84 -6.70
C ILE A 73 17.37 7.65 -7.92
N THR A 74 18.05 6.99 -8.85
CA THR A 74 18.46 7.60 -10.13
C THR A 74 17.26 7.93 -11.01
N THR A 75 17.45 8.79 -12.02
CA THR A 75 16.41 9.12 -13.01
C THR A 75 15.90 7.88 -13.75
N SER A 76 16.79 6.95 -14.10
CA SER A 76 16.43 5.67 -14.73
C SER A 76 15.60 4.78 -13.81
N GLN A 77 15.98 4.65 -12.54
CA GLN A 77 15.21 3.89 -11.54
C GLN A 77 13.81 4.51 -11.32
N ARG A 78 13.74 5.84 -11.26
CA ARG A 78 12.48 6.57 -11.15
C ARG A 78 11.56 6.31 -12.34
N ALA A 79 12.08 6.38 -13.56
CA ALA A 79 11.31 6.09 -14.77
C ALA A 79 10.77 4.64 -14.79
N LYS A 80 11.57 3.66 -14.32
CA LYS A 80 11.12 2.27 -14.17
C LYS A 80 9.99 2.14 -13.14
N MET A 81 10.13 2.78 -11.99
CA MET A 81 9.10 2.82 -10.94
C MET A 81 7.80 3.45 -11.47
N GLU A 82 7.89 4.59 -12.16
CA GLU A 82 6.73 5.25 -12.76
C GLU A 82 6.04 4.39 -13.82
N GLY A 83 6.84 3.72 -14.67
CA GLY A 83 6.33 2.76 -15.66
C GLY A 83 5.57 1.60 -15.02
N PHE A 84 6.10 1.04 -13.93
CA PHE A 84 5.44 -0.04 -13.18
C PHE A 84 4.14 0.45 -12.53
N ARG A 85 4.18 1.60 -11.85
CA ARG A 85 3.00 2.21 -11.21
C ARG A 85 1.89 2.46 -12.22
N LYS A 86 2.22 2.98 -13.40
CA LYS A 86 1.25 3.27 -14.48
C LYS A 86 0.50 2.02 -14.94
N LYS A 87 1.16 0.87 -14.97
CA LYS A 87 0.59 -0.38 -15.52
C LYS A 87 -0.02 -1.30 -14.46
N HIS A 88 0.57 -1.37 -13.26
CA HIS A 88 0.28 -2.43 -12.29
C HIS A 88 -0.24 -1.92 -10.95
N MET A 89 -0.18 -0.63 -10.65
CA MET A 89 -0.71 -0.12 -9.38
C MET A 89 -2.24 -0.03 -9.42
N GLN A 90 -2.88 -0.84 -8.57
CA GLN A 90 -4.34 -0.91 -8.43
C GLN A 90 -4.87 -0.09 -7.24
N TYR A 91 -4.07 0.06 -6.18
CA TYR A 91 -4.45 0.81 -4.98
C TYR A 91 -3.33 1.76 -4.52
N SER A 92 -3.71 2.92 -4.00
CA SER A 92 -2.80 3.85 -3.31
C SER A 92 -3.56 4.72 -2.32
N TYR A 93 -3.15 4.68 -1.06
CA TYR A 93 -3.80 5.42 0.02
C TYR A 93 -3.76 6.95 -0.17
N CYS A 94 -2.75 7.49 -0.86
CA CYS A 94 -2.64 8.93 -1.13
C CYS A 94 -3.78 9.50 -1.98
N TYR A 95 -4.42 8.66 -2.80
CA TYR A 95 -5.54 9.08 -3.65
C TYR A 95 -6.89 8.56 -3.13
N ASP A 96 -6.89 7.72 -2.10
CA ASP A 96 -8.09 7.12 -1.51
C ASP A 96 -8.92 8.19 -0.78
N LYS A 97 -9.97 8.67 -1.45
CA LYS A 97 -10.84 9.72 -0.95
C LYS A 97 -11.91 9.21 0.01
N ILE A 98 -12.16 7.91 0.02
CA ILE A 98 -13.04 7.30 1.02
C ILE A 98 -12.35 7.29 2.37
N ARG A 99 -11.09 6.86 2.42
CA ARG A 99 -10.32 6.76 3.66
C ARG A 99 -9.79 8.11 4.13
N TYR A 100 -9.26 8.92 3.22
CA TYR A 100 -8.65 10.21 3.52
C TYR A 100 -9.27 11.32 2.67
N LYS A 101 -10.15 12.13 3.27
CA LYS A 101 -10.76 13.31 2.60
C LYS A 101 -9.66 14.24 2.05
N THR A 102 -8.68 14.53 2.89
CA THR A 102 -7.44 15.24 2.54
C THR A 102 -6.29 14.25 2.58
N PRO A 103 -5.45 14.17 1.52
CA PRO A 103 -4.29 13.29 1.52
C PRO A 103 -3.36 13.59 2.70
N PRO A 104 -2.76 12.57 3.31
CA PRO A 104 -1.69 12.74 4.30
C PRO A 104 -0.54 13.63 3.78
N SER A 105 0.16 14.31 4.68
CA SER A 105 1.14 15.36 4.34
C SER A 105 2.39 14.87 3.59
N GLU A 106 2.69 13.57 3.69
CA GLU A 106 3.80 12.91 2.99
C GLU A 106 3.49 12.60 1.52
N CYS A 107 2.21 12.67 1.13
CA CYS A 107 1.78 12.31 -0.22
C CYS A 107 2.15 13.39 -1.25
N VAL A 108 2.89 12.99 -2.29
CA VAL A 108 3.14 13.80 -3.49
C VAL A 108 2.13 13.41 -4.56
N ILE A 109 1.17 14.30 -4.83
CA ILE A 109 0.05 14.02 -5.73
C ILE A 109 0.47 14.18 -7.20
N ASN A 110 0.37 13.10 -7.98
CA ASN A 110 0.49 13.14 -9.43
C ASN A 110 -0.90 13.09 -10.07
N LEU A 111 -1.29 14.16 -10.77
CA LEU A 111 -2.62 14.30 -11.36
C LEU A 111 -2.94 13.21 -12.39
N LYS A 112 -1.97 12.84 -13.25
CA LYS A 112 -2.18 11.79 -14.26
C LYS A 112 -2.40 10.42 -13.61
N GLU A 113 -1.73 10.17 -12.50
CA GLU A 113 -1.91 8.94 -11.73
C GLU A 113 -3.26 8.92 -11.00
N ALA A 114 -3.65 10.05 -10.40
CA ALA A 114 -4.95 10.23 -9.77
C ALA A 114 -6.10 9.99 -10.75
N GLU A 115 -6.03 10.57 -11.95
CA GLU A 115 -7.04 10.39 -13.00
C GLU A 115 -7.11 8.93 -13.47
N ARG A 116 -5.97 8.27 -13.65
CA ARG A 116 -5.92 6.86 -14.03
C ARG A 116 -6.58 5.97 -12.97
N LEU A 117 -6.22 6.15 -11.70
CA LEU A 117 -6.80 5.40 -10.59
C LEU A 117 -8.29 5.68 -10.47
N LYS A 118 -8.72 6.93 -10.58
CA LYS A 118 -10.14 7.33 -10.59
C LYS A 118 -10.93 6.71 -11.73
N LYS A 119 -10.34 6.56 -12.92
CA LYS A 119 -10.99 5.86 -14.03
C LYS A 119 -11.12 4.36 -13.77
N PHE A 120 -10.14 3.76 -13.11
CA PHE A 120 -10.11 2.34 -12.78
C PHE A 120 -11.10 1.98 -11.65
N ASP A 121 -11.08 2.76 -10.56
CA ASP A 121 -11.99 2.62 -9.42
C ASP A 121 -12.52 4.00 -9.00
N PRO A 122 -13.62 4.46 -9.60
CA PRO A 122 -14.25 5.72 -9.25
C PRO A 122 -14.71 5.77 -7.80
N VAL A 123 -15.10 4.62 -7.23
CA VAL A 123 -15.67 4.56 -5.88
C VAL A 123 -14.60 4.94 -4.87
N THR A 124 -13.45 4.29 -4.90
CA THR A 124 -12.35 4.52 -3.93
C THR A 124 -11.67 5.88 -4.14
N PHE A 125 -11.48 6.29 -5.39
CA PHE A 125 -10.65 7.46 -5.73
C PHE A 125 -11.45 8.73 -6.06
N GLY A 126 -12.73 8.81 -5.66
CA GLY A 126 -13.51 10.04 -5.70
C GLY A 126 -14.08 10.43 -7.07
N GLY A 127 -14.33 9.45 -7.94
CA GLY A 127 -15.27 9.59 -9.04
C GLY A 127 -16.68 9.42 -8.48
N GLY A 128 -17.38 10.54 -8.29
CA GLY A 128 -18.68 10.56 -7.66
C GLY A 128 -19.60 9.45 -8.15
N ARG A 129 -20.36 8.84 -7.23
CA ARG A 129 -21.57 8.12 -7.61
C ARG A 129 -22.42 9.12 -8.40
N GLY A 130 -22.59 8.90 -9.70
CA GLY A 130 -23.77 9.45 -10.36
C GLY A 130 -24.96 9.05 -9.50
N HIS A 131 -25.68 10.04 -8.98
CA HIS A 131 -26.94 9.79 -8.29
C HIS A 131 -27.80 8.97 -9.23
N HIS A 132 -27.91 7.66 -9.01
CA HIS A 132 -29.05 6.91 -9.51
C HIS A 132 -30.25 7.44 -8.73
N HIS A 133 -30.87 8.50 -9.26
CA HIS A 133 -32.24 8.87 -8.98
C HIS A 133 -33.09 7.71 -9.50
N GLY A 134 -33.21 6.65 -8.69
CA GLY A 134 -34.32 5.73 -8.82
C GLY A 134 -35.57 6.56 -8.62
N LYS A 135 -36.30 6.83 -9.71
CA LYS A 135 -37.65 7.37 -9.66
C LYS A 135 -38.47 6.41 -8.80
N ARG A 136 -38.62 6.71 -7.51
CA ARG A 136 -39.64 6.11 -6.69
C ARG A 136 -40.96 6.65 -7.23
N HIS A 137 -41.65 5.83 -8.02
CA HIS A 137 -43.06 6.07 -8.31
C HIS A 137 -43.81 6.01 -6.97
N CYS A 138 -44.26 7.16 -6.49
CA CYS A 138 -45.27 7.22 -5.44
C CYS A 138 -46.54 6.55 -5.99
N ARG A 139 -46.87 5.36 -5.50
CA ARG A 139 -48.23 4.83 -5.60
C ARG A 139 -48.93 5.23 -4.31
N ALA A 140 -49.73 6.29 -4.40
CA ALA A 140 -50.75 6.54 -3.39
C ALA A 140 -51.77 5.40 -3.48
N VAL A 141 -51.91 4.65 -2.39
CA VAL A 141 -53.07 3.79 -2.17
C VAL A 141 -53.89 4.50 -1.11
N ALA A 142 -55.02 5.04 -1.54
CA ALA A 142 -56.07 5.51 -0.65
C ALA A 142 -56.86 4.29 -0.16
N ILE A 143 -56.99 4.17 1.15
CA ILE A 143 -58.18 3.60 1.82
C ILE A 143 -58.46 4.54 2.98
#